data_AF-A0A4Y9QX81-F1
#
_entry.id   AF-A0A4Y9QX81-F1
#
_cell.length_a   1.000
_cell.length_b   1.000
_cell.length_c   1.000
_cell.angle_alpha   90.00
_cell.angle_beta   90.00
_cell.angle_gamma   90.00
#
_symmetry.space_group_name_H-M   'P 1'
#
loop_
_entity.id
_entity.type
_entity.pdbx_description
1 polymer ?
#
loop_
_entity_poly.entity_id
_entity_poly.type
_entity_poly.pdbx_seq_one_letter_code
_entity_poly.pdbx_strand_id
1 'polypeptide(L)'
;MDQKAQFPIFPMHFRGLLLLAGMYTVAWSAFFKWFGPELVAWLAISPGQSFDVPAEWYGNLGIVVGLVLFVSAFYPVSWVYMILAGITGKVILAIWFSLGFLPEIGWNKRTGFHLIVNELLWLIPLILIFLRGLQVKEYLRKQEE
;
A
#
# COMPACT_ATOMS: atom_id res chain seq x y z
N MET A 1 7.46 32.73 10.78
CA MET A 1 7.54 31.48 11.58
C MET A 1 6.12 30.98 11.72
N ASP A 2 5.78 29.84 11.11
CA ASP A 2 4.47 29.23 11.31
C ASP A 2 4.29 28.90 12.79
N GLN A 3 3.26 29.47 13.41
CA GLN A 3 2.87 29.12 14.78
C GLN A 3 2.51 27.63 14.79
N LYS A 4 3.28 26.83 15.55
CA LYS A 4 2.92 25.43 15.78
C LYS A 4 1.57 25.41 16.50
N ALA A 5 0.59 24.74 15.91
CA ALA A 5 -0.71 24.55 16.53
C ALA A 5 -0.55 23.94 17.93
N GLN A 6 -1.31 24.46 18.89
CA GLN A 6 -1.27 24.06 20.30
C GLN A 6 -1.81 22.63 20.54
N PHE A 7 -2.44 22.03 19.52
CA PHE A 7 -3.05 20.71 19.54
C PHE A 7 -2.65 19.89 18.30
N PRO A 8 -2.68 18.55 18.37
CA PRO A 8 -2.34 17.72 17.23
C PRO A 8 -3.40 17.83 16.12
N ILE A 9 -3.00 18.33 14.96
CA ILE A 9 -3.83 18.40 13.75
C ILE A 9 -3.44 17.26 12.80
N PHE A 10 -4.44 16.59 12.20
CA PHE A 10 -4.22 15.69 11.07
C PHE A 10 -4.01 16.50 9.79
N PRO A 11 -2.80 16.54 9.21
CA PRO A 11 -2.51 17.42 8.08
C PRO A 11 -3.27 17.01 6.80
N MET A 12 -3.64 18.00 5.98
CA MET A 12 -4.35 17.73 4.71
C MET A 12 -3.51 16.91 3.72
N HIS A 13 -2.19 17.13 3.68
CA HIS A 13 -1.29 16.38 2.78
C HIS A 13 -1.24 14.88 3.12
N PHE A 14 -1.48 14.48 4.37
CA PHE A 14 -1.59 13.05 4.73
C PHE A 14 -2.83 12.38 4.12
N ARG A 15 -3.93 13.12 3.93
CA ARG A 15 -5.09 12.61 3.19
C ARG A 15 -4.74 12.38 1.72
N GLY A 16 -4.08 13.37 1.10
CA GLY A 16 -3.62 13.24 -0.28
C GLY A 16 -2.68 12.06 -0.49
N LEU A 17 -1.75 11.83 0.44
CA LEU A 17 -0.84 10.68 0.41
C LEU A 17 -1.57 9.34 0.58
N LEU A 18 -2.58 9.25 1.45
CA LEU A 18 -3.42 8.04 1.56
C LEU A 18 -4.20 7.74 0.27
N LEU A 19 -4.79 8.77 -0.35
CA LEU A 19 -5.49 8.64 -1.62
C LEU A 19 -4.53 8.15 -2.72
N LEU A 20 -3.34 8.75 -2.80
CA LEU A 20 -2.31 8.39 -3.76
C LEU A 20 -1.85 6.94 -3.54
N ALA A 21 -1.56 6.56 -2.29
CA ALA A 21 -1.14 5.20 -1.94
C ALA A 21 -2.21 4.17 -2.32
N GLY A 22 -3.48 4.45 -2.00
CA GLY A 22 -4.61 3.59 -2.33
C GLY A 22 -4.77 3.40 -3.83
N MET A 23 -4.88 4.49 -4.60
CA MET A 23 -5.05 4.43 -6.05
C MET A 23 -3.85 3.82 -6.76
N TYR A 24 -2.63 4.14 -6.32
CA TYR A 24 -1.41 3.56 -6.87
C TYR A 24 -1.38 2.04 -6.68
N THR A 25 -1.80 1.56 -5.51
CA THR A 25 -1.93 0.13 -5.22
C THR A 25 -2.98 -0.50 -6.11
N VAL A 26 -4.19 0.08 -6.20
CA VAL A 26 -5.25 -0.42 -7.10
C VAL A 26 -4.76 -0.52 -8.55
N ALA A 27 -4.06 0.50 -9.06
CA ALA A 27 -3.58 0.51 -10.44
C ALA A 27 -2.58 -0.63 -10.73
N TRP A 28 -1.60 -0.85 -9.85
CA TRP A 28 -0.66 -1.96 -10.02
C TRP A 28 -1.31 -3.32 -9.86
N SER A 29 -2.20 -3.47 -8.88
CA SER A 29 -2.93 -4.72 -8.66
C SER A 29 -3.91 -5.04 -9.79
N ALA A 30 -4.48 -4.01 -10.43
CA ALA A 30 -5.23 -4.14 -11.67
C ALA A 30 -4.38 -4.72 -12.82
N PHE A 31 -3.12 -4.32 -12.95
CA PHE A 31 -2.22 -4.92 -13.93
C PHE A 31 -2.00 -6.42 -13.66
N PHE A 32 -1.77 -6.82 -12.41
CA PHE A 32 -1.66 -8.24 -12.04
C PHE A 32 -2.94 -9.03 -12.32
N LYS A 33 -4.10 -8.41 -12.06
CA LYS A 33 -5.40 -9.05 -12.26
C LYS A 33 -5.71 -9.31 -13.73
N TRP A 34 -5.56 -8.28 -14.57
CA TRP A 34 -6.07 -8.32 -15.94
C TRP A 34 -5.00 -8.60 -17.00
N PHE A 35 -3.73 -8.36 -16.68
CA PHE A 35 -2.59 -8.56 -17.59
C PHE A 35 -1.53 -9.45 -16.92
N GLY A 36 -1.96 -10.38 -16.07
CA GLY A 36 -1.07 -11.19 -15.23
C GLY A 36 0.04 -11.90 -16.00
N PRO A 37 -0.26 -12.73 -17.02
CA PRO A 37 0.76 -13.44 -17.79
C PRO A 37 1.77 -12.49 -18.45
N GLU A 38 1.29 -11.42 -19.09
CA GLU A 38 2.12 -10.44 -19.79
C GLU A 38 2.98 -9.63 -18.81
N LEU A 39 2.41 -9.22 -17.68
CA LEU A 39 3.11 -8.48 -16.63
C LEU A 39 4.18 -9.34 -15.97
N VAL A 40 3.86 -10.59 -15.64
CA VAL A 40 4.80 -11.52 -15.02
C VAL A 40 5.95 -11.84 -15.97
N ALA A 41 5.65 -12.10 -17.25
CA ALA A 41 6.68 -12.26 -18.28
C ALA A 41 7.54 -11.00 -18.46
N TRP A 42 6.92 -9.80 -18.38
CA TRP A 42 7.64 -8.54 -18.40
C TRP A 42 8.51 -8.35 -17.15
N LEU A 43 8.09 -8.80 -15.97
CA LEU A 43 8.87 -8.72 -14.74
C LEU A 43 10.06 -9.69 -14.74
N ALA A 44 9.92 -10.85 -15.38
CA ALA A 44 10.90 -11.93 -15.33
C ALA A 44 12.26 -11.60 -15.97
N ILE A 45 13.32 -12.28 -15.50
CA ILE A 45 14.66 -12.19 -16.10
C ILE A 45 14.67 -12.72 -17.54
N SER A 46 14.02 -13.86 -17.75
CA SER A 46 14.04 -14.59 -19.02
C SER A 46 12.78 -14.25 -19.84
N PRO A 47 12.86 -13.39 -20.86
CA PRO A 47 11.71 -13.08 -21.69
C PRO A 47 11.28 -14.32 -22.48
N GLY A 48 9.97 -14.54 -22.60
CA GLY A 48 9.38 -15.63 -23.41
C GLY A 48 9.08 -16.93 -22.65
N GLN A 49 9.31 -16.97 -21.34
CA GLN A 49 8.90 -18.10 -20.49
C GLN A 49 7.50 -17.85 -19.90
N SER A 50 6.66 -18.88 -19.89
CA SER A 50 5.40 -18.89 -19.14
C SER A 50 5.65 -19.28 -17.70
N PHE A 51 5.10 -18.52 -16.75
CA PHE A 51 5.21 -18.80 -15.32
C PHE A 51 3.84 -19.14 -14.76
N ASP A 52 3.77 -20.22 -13.99
CA ASP A 52 2.54 -20.63 -13.28
C ASP A 52 2.51 -19.98 -11.90
N VAL A 53 2.23 -18.68 -11.87
CA VAL A 53 2.10 -17.89 -10.62
C VAL A 53 0.69 -17.33 -10.51
N PRO A 54 0.13 -17.23 -9.28
CA PRO A 54 -1.26 -16.80 -9.08
C PRO A 54 -1.41 -15.27 -9.18
N ALA A 55 -1.06 -14.69 -10.35
CA ALA A 55 -1.09 -13.25 -10.61
C ALA A 55 -2.48 -12.64 -10.41
N GLU A 56 -3.54 -13.33 -10.84
CA GLU A 56 -4.92 -12.84 -10.68
C GLU A 56 -5.30 -12.69 -9.19
N TRP A 57 -4.98 -13.70 -8.38
CA TRP A 57 -5.25 -13.67 -6.94
C TRP A 57 -4.44 -12.59 -6.22
N TYR A 58 -3.17 -12.42 -6.61
CA TYR A 58 -2.33 -11.33 -6.11
C TYR A 58 -2.95 -9.96 -6.44
N GLY A 59 -3.41 -9.78 -7.68
CA GLY A 59 -4.10 -8.57 -8.12
C GLY A 59 -5.42 -8.32 -7.39
N ASN A 60 -6.23 -9.36 -7.17
CA ASN A 60 -7.49 -9.24 -6.43
C ASN A 60 -7.26 -8.78 -4.98
N LEU A 61 -6.31 -9.40 -4.27
CA LEU A 61 -5.96 -8.98 -2.91
C LEU A 61 -5.45 -7.53 -2.91
N GLY A 62 -4.57 -7.19 -3.83
CA GLY A 62 -4.00 -5.84 -3.89
C GLY A 62 -5.03 -4.76 -4.20
N ILE A 63 -6.05 -5.04 -5.02
CA ILE A 63 -7.19 -4.12 -5.23
C ILE A 63 -7.94 -3.90 -3.90
N VAL A 64 -8.22 -4.96 -3.15
CA VAL A 64 -8.90 -4.84 -1.84
C VAL A 64 -8.06 -3.98 -0.89
N VAL A 65 -6.76 -4.23 -0.78
CA VAL A 65 -5.83 -3.45 0.05
C VAL A 65 -5.81 -1.98 -0.37
N GLY A 66 -5.73 -1.72 -1.68
CA GLY A 66 -5.74 -0.37 -2.24
C GLY A 66 -7.06 0.38 -1.96
N LEU A 67 -8.20 -0.31 -2.05
CA LEU A 67 -9.51 0.26 -1.72
C LEU A 67 -9.64 0.57 -0.23
N VAL A 68 -9.13 -0.29 0.65
CA VAL A 68 -9.10 -0.05 2.10
C VAL A 68 -8.30 1.22 2.42
N LEU A 69 -7.11 1.37 1.82
CA LEU A 69 -6.28 2.58 1.95
C LEU A 69 -6.99 3.81 1.39
N PHE A 70 -7.57 3.71 0.20
CA PHE A 70 -8.27 4.82 -0.46
C PHE A 70 -9.45 5.32 0.37
N VAL A 71 -10.32 4.41 0.83
CA VAL A 71 -11.48 4.76 1.64
C VAL A 71 -11.06 5.37 2.99
N SER A 72 -9.97 4.86 3.60
CA SER A 72 -9.45 5.42 4.85
C SER A 72 -9.09 6.91 4.77
N ALA A 73 -8.80 7.43 3.57
CA ALA A 73 -8.40 8.81 3.37
C ALA A 73 -9.52 9.84 3.60
N PHE A 74 -10.80 9.44 3.49
CA PHE A 74 -11.93 10.34 3.70
C PHE A 74 -12.11 10.73 5.17
N TYR A 75 -11.93 9.77 6.09
CA TYR A 75 -12.06 9.98 7.54
C TYR A 75 -10.90 9.32 8.30
N PRO A 76 -9.65 9.77 8.10
CA PRO A 76 -8.45 9.03 8.52
C PRO A 76 -8.29 8.90 10.04
N VAL A 77 -8.84 9.84 10.82
CA VAL A 77 -8.80 9.78 12.30
C VAL A 77 -9.84 8.78 12.82
N SER A 78 -11.08 8.86 12.32
CA SER A 78 -12.16 7.93 12.69
C SER A 78 -11.88 6.50 12.22
N TRP A 79 -11.27 6.36 11.03
CA TRP A 79 -10.97 5.08 10.38
C TRP A 79 -9.49 4.69 10.47
N VAL A 80 -8.81 5.11 11.54
CA VAL A 80 -7.37 4.87 11.73
C VAL A 80 -6.98 3.39 11.64
N TYR A 81 -7.86 2.47 12.03
CA TYR A 81 -7.61 1.03 11.93
C TYR A 81 -7.75 0.49 10.49
N MET A 82 -8.45 1.18 9.59
CA MET A 82 -8.42 0.85 8.16
C MET A 82 -7.05 1.16 7.55
N ILE A 83 -6.38 2.23 8.02
CA ILE A 83 -5.00 2.52 7.61
C ILE A 83 -4.09 1.37 8.06
N LEU A 84 -4.25 0.89 9.30
CA LEU A 84 -3.52 -0.27 9.80
C LEU A 84 -3.78 -1.53 8.96
N ALA A 85 -5.04 -1.82 8.64
CA ALA A 85 -5.41 -2.94 7.78
C ALA A 85 -4.75 -2.82 6.38
N GLY A 86 -4.69 -1.62 5.82
CA GLY A 86 -3.99 -1.35 4.56
C GLY A 86 -2.48 -1.56 4.66
N ILE A 87 -1.84 -1.13 5.75
CA ILE A 87 -0.42 -1.40 6.04
C ILE A 87 -0.16 -2.90 6.14
N THR A 88 -0.98 -3.64 6.90
CA THR A 88 -0.88 -5.09 7.01
C THR A 88 -1.05 -5.76 5.65
N GLY A 89 -2.02 -5.32 4.86
CA GLY A 89 -2.23 -5.78 3.49
C GLY A 89 -1.00 -5.58 2.60
N LYS A 90 -0.36 -4.41 2.67
CA LYS A 90 0.90 -4.11 1.97
C LYS A 90 2.04 -5.06 2.38
N VAL A 91 2.17 -5.35 3.67
CA VAL A 91 3.17 -6.31 4.16
C VAL A 91 2.88 -7.71 3.62
N ILE A 92 1.62 -8.15 3.60
CA ILE A 92 1.22 -9.44 3.02
C ILE A 92 1.58 -9.49 1.52
N LEU A 93 1.27 -8.45 0.75
CA LEU A 93 1.62 -8.36 -0.68
C LEU A 93 3.13 -8.41 -0.91
N ALA A 94 3.92 -7.71 -0.10
CA ALA A 94 5.39 -7.74 -0.18
C ALA A 94 5.94 -9.14 0.11
N ILE A 95 5.44 -9.80 1.16
CA ILE A 95 5.84 -11.17 1.53
C ILE A 95 5.43 -12.15 0.43
N TRP A 96 4.19 -12.07 -0.05
CA TRP A 96 3.68 -12.97 -1.09
C TRP A 96 4.46 -12.78 -2.40
N PHE A 97 4.74 -11.55 -2.82
CA PHE A 97 5.59 -11.34 -3.99
C PHE A 97 6.99 -11.93 -3.80
N SER A 98 7.57 -11.72 -2.61
CA SER A 98 8.93 -12.19 -2.29
C SER A 98 9.06 -13.71 -2.24
N LEU A 99 8.06 -14.41 -1.71
CA LEU A 99 8.11 -15.86 -1.53
C LEU A 99 7.40 -16.65 -2.64
N GLY A 100 6.42 -16.05 -3.31
CA GLY A 100 5.58 -16.71 -4.31
C GLY A 100 5.87 -16.32 -5.76
N PHE A 101 6.49 -15.16 -6.01
CA PHE A 101 6.81 -14.72 -7.38
C PHE A 101 8.32 -14.72 -7.63
N LEU A 102 9.11 -14.09 -6.75
CA LEU A 102 10.56 -13.96 -6.96
C LEU A 102 11.31 -15.29 -7.21
N PRO A 103 11.01 -16.42 -6.54
CA PRO A 103 11.68 -17.68 -6.83
C PRO A 103 11.48 -18.16 -8.27
N GLU A 104 10.32 -17.88 -8.85
CA GLU A 104 9.95 -18.30 -10.21
C GLU A 104 10.50 -17.35 -11.28
N ILE A 105 10.35 -16.03 -11.09
CA ILE A 105 10.66 -15.03 -12.13
C ILE A 105 12.07 -14.41 -12.00
N GLY A 106 12.74 -14.65 -10.88
CA GLY A 106 14.09 -14.18 -10.58
C GLY A 106 14.20 -12.71 -10.14
N TRP A 107 15.30 -12.39 -9.46
CA TRP A 107 15.60 -11.03 -9.00
C TRP A 107 16.25 -10.17 -10.09
N ASN A 108 15.62 -9.06 -10.44
CA ASN A 108 16.16 -8.07 -11.38
C ASN A 108 15.60 -6.67 -11.09
N LYS A 109 15.99 -5.66 -11.89
CA LYS A 109 15.57 -4.26 -11.68
C LYS A 109 14.05 -4.08 -11.68
N ARG A 110 13.30 -4.86 -12.46
CA ARG A 110 11.83 -4.78 -12.59
C ARG A 110 11.13 -5.39 -11.39
N THR A 111 11.58 -6.57 -10.94
CA THR A 111 11.05 -7.20 -9.72
C THR A 111 11.45 -6.45 -8.46
N GLY A 112 12.67 -5.88 -8.44
CA GLY A 112 13.12 -4.95 -7.41
C GLY A 112 12.29 -3.65 -7.39
N PHE A 113 11.96 -3.08 -8.55
CA PHE A 113 11.06 -1.93 -8.64
C PHE A 113 9.69 -2.26 -8.05
N HIS A 114 9.09 -3.39 -8.45
CA HIS A 114 7.79 -3.79 -7.90
C HIS A 114 7.84 -3.96 -6.38
N LEU A 115 8.76 -4.77 -5.86
CA LEU A 115 8.83 -5.03 -4.42
C LEU A 115 9.17 -3.78 -3.61
N ILE A 116 10.21 -3.05 -4.01
CA ILE A 116 10.72 -1.92 -3.21
C ILE A 116 9.85 -0.69 -3.40
N VAL A 117 9.57 -0.29 -4.64
CA VAL A 117 8.88 0.98 -4.92
C VAL A 117 7.38 0.83 -4.74
N ASN A 118 6.78 -0.28 -5.21
CA ASN A 118 5.32 -0.40 -5.16
C ASN A 118 4.82 -0.88 -3.80
N GLU A 119 5.59 -1.72 -3.10
CA GLU A 119 5.18 -2.27 -1.82
C GLU A 119 5.90 -1.63 -0.63
N LEU A 120 7.22 -1.76 -0.51
CA LEU A 120 7.94 -1.40 0.71
C LEU A 120 8.06 0.10 0.97
N LEU A 121 8.35 0.91 -0.05
CA LEU A 121 8.57 2.36 0.08
C LEU A 121 7.32 3.06 0.63
N TRP A 122 6.15 2.60 0.23
CA TRP A 122 4.86 3.14 0.68
C TRP A 122 4.56 2.90 2.16
N LEU A 123 5.18 1.89 2.79
CA LEU A 123 4.99 1.63 4.21
C LEU A 123 5.48 2.80 5.06
N ILE A 124 6.53 3.51 4.64
CA ILE A 124 7.10 4.63 5.39
C ILE A 124 6.07 5.76 5.60
N PRO A 125 5.51 6.39 4.55
CA PRO A 125 4.50 7.42 4.74
C PRO A 125 3.23 6.86 5.40
N LEU A 126 2.80 5.63 5.09
CA LEU A 126 1.60 5.05 5.70
C LEU A 126 1.73 4.90 7.21
N ILE A 127 2.89 4.44 7.72
CA ILE A 127 3.16 4.32 9.15
C ILE A 127 3.13 5.71 9.81
N LEU A 128 3.75 6.73 9.20
CA LEU A 128 3.71 8.10 9.74
C LEU A 128 2.29 8.64 9.81
N ILE A 129 1.48 8.38 8.78
CA ILE A 129 0.08 8.79 8.73
C ILE A 129 -0.74 8.08 9.82
N PHE A 130 -0.54 6.77 10.00
CA PHE A 130 -1.18 5.98 11.04
C PHE A 130 -0.85 6.50 12.45
N LEU A 131 0.44 6.71 12.74
CA LEU A 131 0.89 7.23 14.03
C LEU A 131 0.29 8.62 14.31
N ARG A 132 0.23 9.48 13.29
CA ARG A 132 -0.40 10.79 13.42
C ARG A 132 -1.91 10.67 13.66
N GLY A 133 -2.58 9.75 12.97
CA GLY A 133 -4.00 9.45 13.19
C GLY A 133 -4.27 9.03 14.63
N LEU A 134 -3.44 8.17 15.21
CA LEU A 134 -3.55 7.75 16.61
C LEU A 134 -3.36 8.91 17.59
N GLN A 135 -2.36 9.77 17.36
CA GLN A 135 -2.14 10.96 18.20
C GLN A 135 -3.36 11.87 18.26
N VAL A 136 -3.98 12.13 17.10
CA VAL A 136 -5.16 13.00 17.00
C VAL A 136 -6.38 12.32 17.65
N LYS A 137 -6.58 11.03 17.38
CA LYS A 137 -7.69 10.25 17.96
C LYS A 137 -7.63 10.22 19.49
N GLU A 138 -6.45 9.99 20.06
CA GLU A 138 -6.25 9.95 21.51
C GLU A 138 -6.44 11.33 22.16
N TYR A 139 -6.01 12.40 21.48
CA TYR A 139 -6.26 13.75 21.96
C TYR A 139 -7.76 14.07 22.05
N LEU A 140 -8.53 13.72 21.00
CA LEU A 140 -9.99 13.93 20.99
C LEU A 140 -10.68 13.12 22.09
N ARG A 141 -10.30 11.85 22.27
CA ARG A 141 -10.83 10.98 23.34
C ARG A 141 -10.68 11.61 24.73
N LYS A 142 -9.53 12.21 25.03
CA LYS A 142 -9.26 12.87 26.32
C LYS A 142 -10.01 14.18 26.54
N GLN A 143 -10.56 14.80 25.49
CA GLN A 143 -11.37 16.01 25.62
C GLN A 143 -12.86 15.71 25.77
N GLU A 144 -13.28 14.49 25.41
CA GLU A 144 -14.65 13.99 25.59
C GLU A 144 -14.88 13.37 26.99
N GLU A 145 -13.80 13.03 27.70
CA GLU A 145 -13.77 12.58 29.11
C GLU A 145 -13.70 13.75 30.10
#